data_AF-A0A1H8SEQ7-F1
#
_entry.id   AF-A0A1H8SEQ7-F1
#
_cell.length_a   1.000
_cell.length_b   1.000
_cell.length_c   1.000
_cell.angle_alpha   90.00
_cell.angle_beta   90.00
_cell.angle_gamma   90.00
#
_symmetry.space_group_name_H-M   'P 1'
#
loop_
_entity.id
_entity.type
_entity.pdbx_description
1 polymer ?
#
loop_
_entity_poly.entity_id
_entity_poly.type
_entity_poly.pdbx_seq_one_letter_code
_entity_poly.pdbx_strand_id
1 'polypeptide(L)'
;MPRCPECYKIVSHRRLGTHVEWCCSSTDRVSVSDDGLERIARRLNGVEDRIGRRIDALEAELDQFGSHPTDGREHVETEDLTPPPT
;
A
#
# COMPACT_ATOMS: atom_id res chain seq x y z
N MET A 1 32.26 28.03 14.02
CA MET A 1 32.15 26.65 13.51
C MET A 1 31.67 26.71 12.06
N PRO A 2 32.42 26.14 11.10
CA PRO A 2 32.08 26.23 9.69
C PRO A 2 30.86 25.38 9.33
N ARG A 3 30.24 25.70 8.21
CA ARG A 3 29.17 24.92 7.59
C ARG A 3 29.68 24.24 6.32
N CYS A 4 29.21 23.03 6.07
CA CYS A 4 29.40 22.37 4.78
C CYS A 4 28.58 23.12 3.69
N PRO A 5 29.15 23.41 2.50
CA PRO A 5 28.42 24.08 1.42
C PRO A 5 27.31 23.21 0.79
N GLU A 6 27.45 21.88 0.84
CA GLU A 6 26.49 20.96 0.21
C GLU A 6 25.29 20.64 1.12
N CYS A 7 25.55 20.22 2.36
CA CYS A 7 24.47 19.78 3.26
C CYS A 7 24.15 20.77 4.40
N TYR A 8 24.83 21.93 4.44
CA TYR A 8 24.64 23.00 5.42
C TYR A 8 24.81 22.63 6.91
N LYS A 9 25.23 21.39 7.21
CA LYS A 9 25.51 20.93 8.58
C LYS A 9 26.68 21.71 9.17
N ILE A 10 26.53 22.09 10.43
CA ILE A 10 27.60 22.71 11.22
C ILE A 10 28.58 21.60 11.62
N VAL A 11 29.84 21.77 11.25
CA VAL A 11 30.91 20.83 11.57
C VAL A 11 32.08 21.57 12.23
N SER A 12 32.93 20.86 12.96
CA SER A 12 34.13 21.47 13.52
C SER A 12 35.15 21.78 12.42
N HIS A 13 35.99 22.81 12.62
CA HIS A 13 37.04 23.18 11.65
C HIS A 13 37.92 21.98 11.28
N ARG A 14 38.26 21.13 12.25
CA ARG A 14 39.08 19.92 12.05
C ARG A 14 38.42 18.87 11.14
N ARG A 15 37.08 18.78 11.15
CA ARG A 15 36.32 17.77 10.40
C ARG A 15 35.76 18.30 9.09
N LEU A 16 35.87 19.61 8.80
CA LEU A 16 35.28 20.20 7.61
C LEU A 16 35.84 19.57 6.32
N GLY A 17 37.16 19.38 6.22
CA GLY A 17 37.79 18.82 5.01
C GLY A 17 37.28 17.41 4.69
N THR A 18 37.42 16.48 5.63
CA THR A 18 36.97 15.09 5.45
C THR A 18 35.45 14.98 5.29
N HIS A 19 34.70 15.87 5.93
CA HIS A 19 33.25 15.94 5.74
C HIS A 19 32.88 16.44 4.35
N VAL A 20 33.54 17.48 3.83
CA VAL A 20 33.33 17.97 2.45
C VAL A 20 33.70 16.89 1.45
N GLU A 21 34.84 16.23 1.59
CA GLU A 21 35.23 15.12 0.71
C GLU A 21 34.16 14.01 0.68
N TRP A 22 33.68 13.56 1.83
CA TRP A 22 32.65 12.53 1.90
C TRP A 22 31.27 13.02 1.45
N CYS A 23 30.86 14.21 1.87
CA CYS A 23 29.56 14.80 1.54
C CYS A 23 29.47 15.11 0.04
N CYS A 24 30.51 15.69 -0.55
CA CYS A 24 30.59 16.01 -1.98
C CYS A 24 30.76 14.76 -2.85
N SER A 25 31.45 13.71 -2.37
CA SER A 25 31.49 12.42 -3.05
C SER A 25 30.19 11.62 -2.93
N SER A 26 29.33 12.02 -1.98
CA SER A 26 28.04 11.38 -1.72
C SER A 26 26.86 12.17 -2.27
N THR A 27 27.01 13.43 -2.68
CA THR A 27 25.94 14.18 -3.37
C THR A 27 25.65 13.60 -4.75
N ASP A 28 26.62 12.94 -5.40
CA ASP A 28 26.36 12.06 -6.55
C ASP A 28 25.36 10.92 -6.23
N ARG A 29 25.19 10.56 -4.94
CA ARG A 29 24.20 9.55 -4.50
C ARG A 29 22.81 10.14 -4.23
N VAL A 30 22.69 11.46 -4.10
CA VAL A 30 21.40 12.15 -3.85
C VAL A 30 20.86 12.80 -5.13
N SER A 31 21.64 12.83 -6.21
CA SER A 31 21.18 13.07 -7.57
C SER A 31 20.35 11.88 -8.08
N VAL A 32 19.20 11.60 -7.46
CA VAL A 32 18.15 10.89 -8.20
C VAL A 32 17.79 11.86 -9.33
N SER A 33 18.25 11.56 -10.55
CA SER A 33 17.87 12.35 -11.72
C SER A 33 16.35 12.51 -11.72
N ASP A 34 15.86 13.67 -12.14
CA ASP A 34 14.43 13.89 -12.34
C ASP A 34 13.83 12.77 -13.23
N ASP A 35 14.62 12.25 -14.18
CA ASP A 35 14.24 11.08 -15.00
C ASP A 35 14.00 9.80 -14.18
N GLY A 36 14.80 9.60 -13.13
CA GLY A 36 14.69 8.47 -12.20
C GLY A 36 13.43 8.58 -11.35
N LEU A 37 13.11 9.78 -10.86
CA LEU A 37 11.86 10.06 -10.15
C LEU A 37 10.65 9.87 -11.06
N GLU A 38 10.69 10.39 -12.28
CA GLU A 38 9.60 10.25 -13.26
C GLU A 38 9.37 8.77 -13.63
N ARG A 39 10.43 7.97 -13.75
CA ARG A 39 10.32 6.53 -13.99
C ARG A 39 9.69 5.80 -12.80
N ILE A 40 10.02 6.18 -11.58
CA ILE A 40 9.41 5.59 -10.37
C ILE A 40 7.93 5.99 -10.29
N ALA A 41 7.59 7.25 -10.53
CA ALA A 41 6.22 7.75 -10.56
C ALA A 41 5.36 6.99 -11.59
N ARG A 42 5.86 6.80 -12.82
CA ARG A 42 5.17 6.02 -13.86
C ARG A 42 4.90 4.57 -13.42
N ARG A 43 5.86 3.95 -12.73
CA ARG A 43 5.69 2.59 -12.21
C ARG A 43 4.67 2.53 -11.08
N LEU A 44 4.64 3.52 -10.20
CA LEU A 44 3.65 3.61 -9.13
C LEU A 44 2.25 3.76 -9.70
N ASN A 45 2.02 4.69 -10.62
CA ASN A 45 0.71 4.88 -11.27
C ASN A 45 0.21 3.58 -11.93
N GLY A 46 1.09 2.85 -12.63
CA GLY A 46 0.70 1.58 -13.25
C GLY A 46 0.33 0.48 -12.24
N VAL A 47 0.93 0.50 -11.05
CA VAL A 47 0.58 -0.42 -9.95
C VAL A 47 -0.73 -0.01 -9.31
N GLU A 48 -0.95 1.29 -9.05
CA GLU A 48 -2.20 1.83 -8.52
C GLU A 48 -3.39 1.46 -9.42
N ASP A 49 -3.26 1.69 -10.73
CA ASP A 49 -4.24 1.29 -11.73
C ASP A 49 -4.58 -0.21 -11.69
N ARG A 50 -3.56 -1.06 -11.53
CA ARG A 50 -3.74 -2.51 -11.46
C ARG A 50 -4.43 -2.93 -10.16
N ILE A 51 -4.16 -2.24 -9.07
CA ILE A 51 -4.82 -2.47 -7.78
C ILE A 51 -6.28 -2.02 -7.86
N GLY A 52 -6.56 -0.82 -8.40
CA GLY A 52 -7.92 -0.32 -8.59
C GLY A 52 -8.80 -1.29 -9.37
N ARG A 53 -8.34 -1.75 -10.54
CA ARG A 53 -9.07 -2.76 -11.33
C ARG A 53 -9.34 -4.08 -10.59
N ARG A 54 -8.44 -4.48 -9.69
CA ARG A 54 -8.63 -5.69 -8.88
C ARG A 54 -9.64 -5.46 -7.76
N ILE A 55 -9.68 -4.27 -7.18
CA ILE A 55 -10.69 -3.89 -6.19
C ILE A 55 -12.07 -3.88 -6.85
N ASP A 56 -12.23 -3.19 -7.99
CA ASP A 56 -13.50 -3.14 -8.71
C ASP A 56 -14.03 -4.54 -9.06
N ALA A 57 -13.14 -5.45 -9.47
CA ALA A 57 -13.51 -6.83 -9.78
C ALA A 57 -13.95 -7.60 -8.52
N LEU A 58 -13.25 -7.44 -7.40
CA LEU A 58 -13.61 -8.08 -6.13
C LEU A 58 -14.92 -7.52 -5.57
N GLU A 59 -15.16 -6.22 -5.69
CA GLU A 59 -16.42 -5.59 -5.30
C GLU A 59 -17.59 -6.15 -6.13
N ALA A 60 -17.42 -6.29 -7.44
CA ALA A 60 -18.43 -6.90 -8.31
C ALA A 60 -18.70 -8.39 -7.96
N GLU A 61 -17.66 -9.16 -7.64
CA GLU A 61 -17.81 -10.54 -7.16
C GLU A 61 -18.57 -10.58 -5.83
N LEU A 62 -18.24 -9.71 -4.88
CA LEU A 62 -18.92 -9.63 -3.59
C LEU A 62 -20.38 -9.22 -3.73
N ASP A 63 -20.71 -8.26 -4.59
CA ASP A 63 -22.09 -7.87 -4.88
C ASP A 63 -22.89 -9.06 -5.44
N GLN A 64 -22.28 -9.89 -6.29
CA GLN A 64 -22.92 -11.10 -6.82
C GLN A 64 -23.19 -12.15 -5.72
N PHE A 65 -22.30 -12.27 -4.72
CA PHE A 65 -22.53 -13.18 -3.60
C PHE A 65 -23.52 -12.62 -2.56
N GLY A 66 -23.51 -11.30 -2.31
CA GLY A 66 -24.41 -10.63 -1.37
C GLY A 66 -25.83 -10.48 -1.87
N SER A 67 -26.06 -10.57 -3.18
CA SER A 67 -27.39 -10.54 -3.79
C SER A 67 -28.05 -11.92 -3.93
N HIS A 68 -27.46 -12.99 -3.38
CA HIS A 68 -28.16 -14.26 -3.18
C HIS A 68 -29.09 -14.12 -1.96
N PRO A 69 -30.43 -14.10 -2.13
CA PRO A 69 -31.33 -14.09 -0.99
C PRO A 69 -31.23 -15.46 -0.32
N THR A 70 -30.56 -15.54 0.83
CA THR A 70 -30.84 -16.61 1.78
C THR A 70 -32.16 -16.27 2.45
N ASP A 71 -33.26 -16.44 1.73
CA ASP A 71 -34.59 -16.35 2.29
C ASP A 71 -35.33 -17.65 1.90
N GLY A 72 -35.76 -18.40 2.90
CA GLY A 72 -36.66 -19.53 2.69
C GLY A 72 -36.12 -20.94 2.96
N ARG A 73 -35.36 -21.17 4.05
CA ARG A 73 -35.31 -22.53 4.63
C ARG A 73 -35.58 -22.52 6.13
N GLU A 74 -36.80 -22.15 6.50
CA GLU A 74 -37.33 -22.41 7.85
C GLU A 74 -38.83 -22.76 7.78
N HIS A 75 -39.13 -24.04 7.56
CA HIS A 75 -40.23 -24.74 8.24
C HIS A 75 -40.08 -26.24 7.96
N VAL A 76 -39.49 -26.97 8.90
CA VAL A 76 -39.69 -28.42 8.99
C VAL A 76 -40.91 -28.57 9.89
N GLU A 77 -42.08 -28.81 9.30
CA GLU A 77 -43.20 -29.36 10.05
C GLU A 77 -42.82 -30.79 10.45
N THR A 78 -42.30 -30.93 11.67
CA THR A 78 -42.29 -32.23 12.35
C THR A 78 -43.72 -32.51 12.78
N GLU A 79 -44.44 -33.28 11.96
CA GLU A 79 -45.68 -33.92 12.36
C GLU A 79 -45.37 -34.87 13.53
N ASP A 80 -45.59 -34.39 14.75
CA ASP A 80 -45.47 -35.17 15.98
C ASP A 80 -46.64 -36.16 16.03
N LEU A 81 -46.35 -37.40 15.64
CA LEU A 81 -47.25 -38.55 15.73
C LEU A 81 -47.51 -38.89 17.20
N THR A 82 -48.51 -38.26 17.81
CA THR A 82 -49.00 -38.68 19.13
C THR A 82 -49.81 -39.98 19.00
N PRO A 83 -49.43 -41.09 19.66
CA PRO A 83 -50.22 -42.33 19.62
C PRO A 83 -51.49 -42.22 20.49
N PRO A 84 -52.58 -42.94 20.15
CA PRO A 84 -53.86 -42.83 20.86
C PRO A 84 -53.81 -43.47 22.25
N PRO A 85 -54.58 -42.95 23.23
CA PRO A 85 -54.63 -43.52 24.58
C PRO A 85 -55.38 -44.86 24.59
N THR A 86 -54.86 -45.79 25.40
CA THR A 86 -55.40 -47.11 25.74
C THR A 86 -56.69 -47.06 26.53
#